data_AF-A0A5E4FPD1-F1
#
_entry.id   AF-A0A5E4FPD1-F1
#
_cell.length_a   1.000
_cell.length_b   1.000
_cell.length_c   1.000
_cell.angle_alpha   90.00
_cell.angle_beta   90.00
_cell.angle_gamma   90.00
#
_symmetry.space_group_name_H-M   'P 1'
#
loop_
_entity.id
_entity.type
_entity.pdbx_description
1 polymer ?
#
loop_
_entity_poly.entity_id
_entity_poly.type
_entity_poly.pdbx_seq_one_letter_code
_entity_poly.pdbx_strand_id
1 'polypeptide(L)'
;MANEKPLRKISEAFKELEAAVNSQTAEIEVAPFSSACSLVSPLFGCLGIAFKFAEIDYVAKVHDLAEASKSISTLTVLLDRDIEGDCVRKAGSHSRNLLRVKRGLDMVRVLFEQIIVTKYVFSTTISLHYSWTVCLFISNFIVYVLYRKEKVLISNGELHLRKTCI
;
A
#
# COMPACT_ATOMS: atom_id res chain seq x y z
N MET A 1 1.80 17.99 23.28
CA MET A 1 0.93 17.34 22.28
C MET A 1 1.22 15.85 22.35
N ALA A 2 0.18 15.02 22.48
CA ALA A 2 0.29 13.65 22.98
C ALA A 2 1.30 12.79 22.21
N ASN A 3 1.99 11.94 22.97
CA ASN A 3 2.89 10.87 22.55
C ASN A 3 2.13 9.81 21.74
N GLU A 4 1.63 10.18 20.57
CA GLU A 4 0.85 9.31 19.71
C GLU A 4 1.79 8.40 18.94
N LYS A 5 1.97 7.18 19.46
CA LYS A 5 2.75 6.15 18.80
C LYS A 5 2.06 5.81 17.47
N PRO A 6 2.61 6.17 16.30
CA PRO A 6 1.93 6.00 15.01
C PRO A 6 1.58 4.53 14.73
N LEU A 7 2.44 3.61 15.14
CA LEU A 7 2.20 2.16 15.04
C LEU A 7 0.99 1.70 15.87
N ARG A 8 0.71 2.35 17.00
CA ARG A 8 -0.44 2.01 17.84
C ARG A 8 -1.74 2.44 17.16
N LYS A 9 -1.79 3.65 16.59
CA LYS A 9 -2.94 4.13 15.81
C LYS A 9 -3.23 3.25 14.60
N ILE A 10 -2.18 2.84 13.87
CA ILE A 10 -2.31 1.89 12.76
C ILE A 10 -2.89 0.57 13.29
N SER A 11 -2.32 0.01 14.36
CA SER A 11 -2.82 -1.24 14.93
C SER A 11 -4.29 -1.16 15.36
N GLU A 12 -4.71 -0.06 15.97
CA GLU A 12 -6.09 0.13 16.43
C GLU A 12 -7.05 0.24 15.23
N ALA A 13 -6.73 1.07 14.24
CA ALA A 13 -7.56 1.23 13.04
C ALA A 13 -7.71 -0.07 12.23
N PHE A 14 -6.64 -0.86 12.10
CA PHE A 14 -6.71 -2.15 11.38
C PHE A 14 -7.42 -3.25 12.19
N LYS A 15 -7.44 -3.19 13.53
CA LYS A 15 -8.25 -4.10 14.36
C LYS A 15 -9.74 -3.86 14.20
N GLU A 16 -10.15 -2.60 14.09
CA GLU A 16 -11.56 -2.24 13.82
C GLU A 16 -11.98 -2.76 12.43
N LEU A 17 -11.10 -2.60 11.43
CA LEU A 17 -11.33 -3.18 10.09
C LEU A 17 -11.40 -4.71 10.13
N GLU A 18 -10.49 -5.37 10.85
CA GLU A 18 -10.51 -6.83 11.01
C GLU A 18 -11.82 -7.33 11.62
N ALA A 19 -12.34 -6.63 12.65
CA ALA A 19 -13.63 -6.97 13.25
C ALA A 19 -14.78 -6.88 12.23
N ALA A 20 -14.77 -5.86 11.35
CA ALA A 20 -15.73 -5.75 10.25
C ALA A 20 -15.60 -6.93 9.27
N VAL A 21 -14.38 -7.27 8.82
CA VAL A 21 -14.14 -8.40 7.90
C VAL A 21 -14.59 -9.75 8.49
N ASN A 22 -14.27 -9.99 9.76
CA ASN A 22 -14.53 -11.28 10.41
C ASN A 22 -16.01 -11.49 10.78
N SER A 23 -16.81 -10.43 10.82
CA SER A 23 -18.23 -10.53 11.17
C SER A 23 -19.09 -11.20 10.08
N GLN A 24 -18.53 -11.53 8.91
CA GLN A 24 -19.18 -12.18 7.74
C GLN A 24 -20.40 -11.44 7.13
N THR A 25 -21.02 -10.51 7.85
CA THR A 25 -22.16 -9.69 7.41
C THR A 25 -21.85 -8.20 7.32
N ALA A 26 -20.77 -7.69 7.92
CA ALA A 26 -20.42 -6.29 7.78
C ALA A 26 -19.63 -6.06 6.48
N GLU A 27 -20.23 -5.31 5.57
CA GLU A 27 -19.53 -4.75 4.43
C GLU A 27 -18.47 -3.75 4.92
N ILE A 28 -17.28 -3.80 4.32
CA ILE A 28 -16.22 -2.85 4.65
C ILE A 28 -16.59 -1.50 4.05
N GLU A 29 -16.84 -0.52 4.92
CA GLU A 29 -17.09 0.86 4.50
C GLU A 29 -15.82 1.50 3.92
N VAL A 30 -15.98 2.27 2.84
CA VAL A 30 -14.85 2.90 2.14
C VAL A 30 -14.18 3.96 3.01
N ALA A 31 -14.93 4.72 3.80
CA ALA A 31 -14.40 5.83 4.60
C ALA A 31 -13.49 5.35 5.76
N PRO A 32 -13.90 4.40 6.63
CA PRO A 32 -13.00 3.81 7.62
C PRO A 32 -11.79 3.14 6.98
N PHE A 33 -11.98 2.45 5.85
CA PHE A 33 -10.89 1.81 5.11
C PHE A 33 -9.86 2.83 4.60
N SER A 34 -10.28 3.89 3.90
CA SER A 34 -9.38 4.91 3.37
C SER A 34 -8.67 5.67 4.50
N SER A 35 -9.38 5.93 5.61
CA SER A 35 -8.80 6.56 6.80
C SER A 35 -7.69 5.70 7.40
N ALA A 36 -7.92 4.41 7.63
CA ALA A 36 -6.89 3.49 8.12
C ALA A 36 -5.70 3.38 7.16
N CYS A 37 -5.95 3.31 5.85
CA CYS A 37 -4.90 3.27 4.84
C CYS A 37 -4.04 4.53 4.84
N SER A 38 -4.60 5.70 5.15
CA SER A 38 -3.86 6.97 5.21
C SER A 38 -2.80 6.97 6.31
N LEU A 39 -3.06 6.27 7.43
CA LEU A 39 -2.13 6.15 8.56
C LEU A 39 -0.85 5.39 8.21
N VAL A 40 -0.87 4.59 7.14
CA VAL A 40 0.27 3.80 6.65
C VAL A 40 1.22 4.66 5.82
N SER A 41 0.76 5.79 5.26
CA SER A 41 1.55 6.66 4.37
C SER A 41 2.91 7.07 4.93
N PRO A 42 3.03 7.53 6.20
CA PRO A 42 4.31 7.92 6.78
C PRO A 42 5.34 6.79 6.84
N LEU A 43 4.91 5.52 6.87
CA LEU A 43 5.83 4.38 6.90
C LEU A 43 6.64 4.26 5.61
N PHE A 44 6.07 4.63 4.46
CA PHE A 44 6.80 4.66 3.19
C PHE A 44 7.87 5.75 3.18
N GLY A 45 7.59 6.91 3.80
CA GLY A 45 8.55 8.00 3.94
C GLY A 45 9.75 7.65 4.83
N CYS A 46 9.55 6.78 5.84
CA CYS A 46 10.63 6.32 6.72
C CYS A 46 11.64 5.39 6.04
N LEU A 47 11.34 4.83 4.86
CA LEU A 47 12.22 3.91 4.13
C LEU A 47 13.25 4.62 3.25
N GLY A 48 13.30 5.96 3.32
CA GLY A 48 14.28 6.78 2.61
C GLY A 48 13.82 7.23 1.22
N ILE A 49 14.69 7.98 0.54
CA ILE A 49 14.38 8.69 -0.71
C ILE A 49 13.90 7.72 -1.81
N ALA A 50 14.42 6.49 -1.84
CA ALA A 50 14.05 5.45 -2.82
C ALA A 50 12.55 5.07 -2.77
N PHE A 51 11.90 5.21 -1.62
CA PHE A 51 10.47 4.91 -1.44
C PHE A 51 9.57 6.14 -1.55
N LYS A 52 10.12 7.33 -1.82
CA LYS A 52 9.34 8.56 -1.97
C LYS A 52 8.33 8.47 -3.12
N PHE A 53 8.69 7.82 -4.21
CA PHE A 53 7.77 7.56 -5.32
C PHE A 53 6.63 6.61 -4.95
N ALA A 54 6.91 5.61 -4.12
CA ALA A 54 5.91 4.69 -3.62
C ALA A 54 4.95 5.39 -2.65
N GLU A 55 5.48 6.26 -1.78
CA GLU A 55 4.67 7.11 -0.90
C GLU A 55 3.73 8.01 -1.71
N ILE A 56 4.26 8.75 -2.69
CA ILE A 56 3.46 9.67 -3.52
C ILE A 56 2.36 8.91 -4.27
N ASP A 57 2.67 7.76 -4.87
CA ASP A 57 1.65 6.96 -5.54
C ASP A 57 0.61 6.43 -4.56
N TYR A 58 1.05 5.85 -3.44
CA TYR A 58 0.15 5.28 -2.45
C TYR A 58 -0.81 6.33 -1.90
N VAL A 59 -0.29 7.51 -1.51
CA VAL A 59 -1.08 8.63 -1.00
C VAL A 59 -2.11 9.08 -2.02
N ALA A 60 -1.73 9.25 -3.29
CA ALA A 60 -2.67 9.62 -4.35
C ALA A 60 -3.81 8.60 -4.51
N LYS A 61 -3.51 7.30 -4.37
CA LYS A 61 -4.53 6.24 -4.49
C LYS A 61 -5.45 6.17 -3.28
N VAL A 62 -4.92 6.37 -2.07
CA VAL A 62 -5.73 6.45 -0.86
C VAL A 62 -6.63 7.69 -0.88
N HIS A 63 -6.12 8.82 -1.37
CA HIS A 63 -6.91 10.03 -1.52
C HIS A 63 -8.10 9.83 -2.48
N ASP A 64 -7.87 9.19 -3.64
CA ASP A 64 -8.95 8.84 -4.57
C ASP A 64 -10.06 8.00 -3.92
N LEU A 65 -9.69 7.06 -3.03
CA LEU A 65 -10.67 6.25 -2.29
C LEU A 65 -11.41 7.06 -1.22
N ALA A 66 -10.73 7.99 -0.55
CA ALA A 66 -11.34 8.89 0.42
C ALA A 66 -12.31 9.90 -0.24
N GLU A 67 -12.03 10.32 -1.46
CA GLU A 67 -12.98 11.11 -2.25
C GLU A 67 -14.17 10.25 -2.70
N ALA A 68 -13.91 9.03 -3.16
CA ALA A 68 -14.97 8.08 -3.53
C ALA A 68 -15.90 7.77 -2.35
N SER A 69 -15.39 7.69 -1.13
CA SER A 69 -16.16 7.38 0.08
C SER A 69 -17.25 8.39 0.40
N LYS A 70 -17.22 9.60 -0.19
CA LYS A 70 -18.29 10.60 -0.04
C LYS A 70 -19.58 10.21 -0.78
N SER A 71 -19.46 9.34 -1.78
CA SER A 71 -20.56 8.97 -2.69
C SER A 71 -20.80 7.46 -2.78
N ILE A 72 -19.88 6.66 -2.25
CA ILE A 72 -19.92 5.20 -2.22
C ILE A 72 -19.73 4.76 -0.77
N SER A 73 -20.69 3.99 -0.25
CA SER A 73 -20.69 3.52 1.13
C SER A 73 -19.64 2.43 1.37
N THR A 74 -19.65 1.37 0.55
CA THR A 74 -18.88 0.14 0.83
C THR A 74 -17.94 -0.25 -0.32
N LEU A 75 -16.87 -0.98 0.01
CA LEU A 75 -15.90 -1.46 -0.97
C LEU A 75 -16.53 -2.40 -2.00
N THR A 76 -17.56 -3.15 -1.61
CA THR A 76 -18.32 -4.03 -2.53
C THR A 76 -19.05 -3.19 -3.58
N VAL A 77 -19.83 -2.19 -3.16
CA VAL A 77 -20.53 -1.27 -4.07
C VAL A 77 -19.54 -0.51 -4.97
N LEU A 78 -18.37 -0.17 -4.43
CA LEU A 78 -17.30 0.47 -5.22
C LEU A 78 -16.82 -0.41 -6.37
N LEU A 79 -16.64 -1.72 -6.12
CA LEU A 79 -16.25 -2.68 -7.15
C LEU A 79 -17.40 -2.95 -8.12
N ASP A 80 -18.63 -3.10 -7.63
CA ASP A 80 -19.81 -3.38 -8.45
C ASP A 80 -20.07 -2.26 -9.45
N ARG A 81 -19.96 -0.99 -9.03
CA ARG A 81 -20.07 0.17 -9.94
C ARG A 81 -19.01 0.14 -11.05
N ASP A 82 -17.79 -0.25 -10.73
CA ASP A 82 -16.72 -0.34 -11.73
C ASP A 82 -16.88 -1.56 -12.66
N ILE A 83 -17.52 -2.65 -12.20
CA ILE A 83 -17.87 -3.82 -12.99
C ILE A 83 -19.01 -3.48 -13.95
N GLU A 84 -20.08 -2.85 -13.46
CA GLU A 84 -21.21 -2.39 -14.27
C GLU A 84 -20.77 -1.38 -15.35
N GLY A 85 -19.80 -0.52 -15.01
CA GLY A 85 -19.21 0.44 -15.93
C GLY A 85 -18.11 -0.10 -16.85
N ASP A 86 -17.81 -1.41 -16.81
CA ASP A 86 -16.70 -2.08 -17.52
C ASP A 86 -15.36 -1.33 -17.42
N CYS A 87 -15.10 -0.70 -16.26
CA CYS A 87 -13.97 0.19 -16.06
C CYS A 87 -12.95 -0.34 -15.02
N VAL A 88 -13.16 -1.55 -14.49
CA VAL A 88 -12.31 -2.20 -13.47
C VAL A 88 -10.81 -2.10 -13.77
N ARG A 89 -10.40 -2.30 -15.04
CA ARG A 89 -8.98 -2.28 -15.46
C ARG A 89 -8.49 -0.91 -15.92
N LYS A 90 -9.38 0.06 -16.09
CA LYS A 90 -9.08 1.40 -16.62
C LYS A 90 -8.12 2.14 -15.68
N ALA A 91 -7.20 2.92 -16.24
CA ALA A 91 -6.34 3.77 -15.44
C ALA A 91 -7.20 4.79 -14.68
N GLY A 92 -7.01 4.87 -13.35
CA GLY A 92 -7.77 5.78 -12.50
C GLY A 92 -9.09 5.22 -11.95
N SER A 93 -9.51 4.01 -12.33
CA SER A 93 -10.69 3.39 -11.70
C SER A 93 -10.46 3.11 -10.21
N HIS A 94 -11.55 3.16 -9.44
CA HIS A 94 -11.50 2.95 -8.00
C HIS A 94 -11.03 1.54 -7.65
N SER A 95 -11.44 0.53 -8.43
CA SER A 95 -10.99 -0.86 -8.34
C SER A 95 -9.49 -1.02 -8.55
N ARG A 96 -8.92 -0.34 -9.55
CA ARG A 96 -7.49 -0.41 -9.84
C ARG A 96 -6.69 0.35 -8.79
N ASN A 97 -7.22 1.44 -8.26
CA ASN A 97 -6.61 2.18 -7.16
C ASN A 97 -6.63 1.35 -5.86
N LEU A 98 -7.76 0.70 -5.54
CA LEU A 98 -7.90 -0.23 -4.42
C LEU A 98 -6.89 -1.38 -4.50
N LEU A 99 -6.69 -1.96 -5.68
CA LEU A 99 -5.67 -2.99 -5.89
C LEU A 99 -4.25 -2.48 -5.60
N ARG A 100 -3.94 -1.22 -5.92
CA ARG A 100 -2.63 -0.62 -5.61
C ARG A 100 -2.47 -0.36 -4.11
N VAL A 101 -3.52 0.13 -3.44
CA VAL A 101 -3.53 0.32 -1.99
C VAL A 101 -3.34 -1.02 -1.27
N LYS A 102 -4.06 -2.07 -1.67
CA LYS A 102 -3.89 -3.43 -1.13
C LYS A 102 -2.43 -3.91 -1.22
N ARG A 103 -1.78 -3.72 -2.37
CA ARG A 103 -0.36 -4.09 -2.54
C ARG A 103 0.58 -3.28 -1.63
N GLY A 104 0.27 -2.01 -1.40
CA GLY A 104 1.00 -1.19 -0.43
C GLY A 104 0.87 -1.73 1.00
N LEU A 105 -0.34 -2.15 1.39
CA LEU A 105 -0.57 -2.78 2.70
C LEU A 105 0.15 -4.12 2.82
N ASP A 106 0.10 -4.96 1.79
CA ASP A 106 0.82 -6.24 1.76
C ASP A 106 2.34 -6.04 1.90
N MET A 107 2.90 -4.99 1.27
CA MET A 107 4.30 -4.62 1.45
C MET A 107 4.61 -4.30 2.92
N VAL A 108 3.79 -3.45 3.55
CA VAL A 108 4.02 -3.05 4.95
C VAL A 108 3.88 -4.24 5.89
N ARG A 109 2.94 -5.15 5.62
CA ARG A 109 2.79 -6.41 6.35
C ARG A 109 4.08 -7.24 6.26
N VAL A 110 4.57 -7.52 5.05
CA VAL A 110 5.81 -8.31 4.85
C VAL A 110 7.00 -7.62 5.52
N LEU A 111 7.07 -6.29 5.45
CA LEU A 111 8.13 -5.53 6.11
C LEU A 111 8.09 -5.71 7.64
N PHE A 112 6.92 -5.64 8.28
CA PHE A 112 6.80 -5.90 9.71
C PHE A 112 7.12 -7.36 10.06
N GLU A 113 6.64 -8.33 9.28
CA GLU A 113 6.98 -9.75 9.47
C GLU A 113 8.50 -9.97 9.44
N GLN A 114 9.21 -9.35 8.49
CA GLN A 114 10.67 -9.43 8.40
C GLN A 114 11.37 -8.72 9.56
N ILE A 115 10.89 -7.55 10.01
CA ILE A 115 11.45 -6.86 11.19
C ILE A 115 11.30 -7.72 12.44
N ILE A 116 10.14 -8.35 12.61
CA ILE A 116 9.85 -9.24 13.74
C ILE A 116 10.80 -10.44 13.69
N VAL A 117 10.84 -11.19 12.58
CA VAL A 117 11.74 -12.34 12.39
C VAL A 117 13.20 -11.95 12.62
N THR A 118 13.65 -10.82 12.07
CA THR A 118 15.02 -10.34 12.22
C THR A 118 15.37 -10.04 13.68
N LYS A 119 14.46 -9.44 14.45
CA LYS A 119 14.68 -9.18 15.89
C LYS A 119 14.81 -10.46 16.70
N TYR A 120 14.01 -11.48 16.39
CA TYR A 120 14.13 -12.79 17.04
C TYR A 120 15.44 -13.49 16.67
N VAL A 121 15.87 -13.42 15.40
CA VAL A 121 17.14 -14.01 14.94
C VAL A 121 18.36 -13.28 15.51
N PHE A 122 18.31 -11.96 15.69
CA PHE A 122 19.39 -11.18 16.32
C PHE A 122 19.66 -11.62 17.77
N SER A 123 18.65 -12.16 18.46
CA SER A 123 18.78 -12.75 19.79
C SER A 123 19.33 -14.19 19.78
N THR A 124 19.48 -14.83 18.62
CA THR A 124 19.80 -16.26 18.48
C THR A 124 20.86 -16.55 17.39
N THR A 125 21.87 -15.68 17.23
CA THR A 125 23.10 -15.90 16.43
C THR A 125 23.07 -15.40 14.96
N ILE A 126 24.19 -14.76 14.57
CA ILE A 126 24.72 -14.41 13.23
C ILE A 126 24.44 -12.98 12.72
N SER A 127 25.41 -12.08 12.97
CA SER A 127 25.36 -10.62 12.77
C SER A 127 25.97 -10.09 11.46
N LEU A 128 26.33 -10.92 10.47
CA LEU A 128 27.14 -10.43 9.33
C LEU A 128 26.59 -10.65 7.91
N HIS A 129 25.50 -11.41 7.71
CA HIS A 129 24.96 -11.66 6.36
C HIS A 129 23.81 -10.74 5.94
N TYR A 130 23.20 -9.99 6.88
CA TYR A 130 21.83 -9.49 6.71
C TYR A 130 21.70 -8.05 6.19
N SER A 131 22.77 -7.26 6.18
CA SER A 131 22.75 -5.98 5.44
C SER A 131 22.50 -6.25 3.95
N TRP A 132 23.09 -7.32 3.40
CA TRP A 132 22.91 -7.70 2.01
C TRP A 132 21.55 -8.32 1.70
N THR A 133 20.96 -9.17 2.55
CA THR A 133 19.65 -9.78 2.26
C THR A 133 18.48 -8.81 2.42
N VAL A 134 18.52 -7.91 3.41
CA VAL A 134 17.51 -6.84 3.52
C VAL A 134 17.66 -5.85 2.37
N CYS A 135 18.89 -5.47 2.00
CA CYS A 135 19.12 -4.67 0.80
C CYS A 135 18.68 -5.41 -0.47
N LEU A 136 18.99 -6.70 -0.66
CA LEU A 136 18.54 -7.51 -1.80
C LEU A 136 17.02 -7.66 -1.84
N PHE A 137 16.35 -7.77 -0.69
CA PHE A 137 14.89 -7.86 -0.61
C PHE A 137 14.27 -6.51 -0.97
N ILE A 138 14.77 -5.41 -0.40
CA ILE A 138 14.38 -4.05 -0.77
C ILE A 138 14.67 -3.78 -2.24
N SER A 139 15.81 -4.19 -2.78
CA SER A 139 16.20 -4.01 -4.18
C SER A 139 15.34 -4.84 -5.13
N ASN A 140 15.12 -6.13 -4.87
CA ASN A 140 14.25 -6.97 -5.69
C ASN A 140 12.78 -6.57 -5.56
N PHE A 141 12.35 -6.06 -4.41
CA PHE A 141 10.98 -5.60 -4.18
C PHE A 141 10.74 -4.22 -4.80
N ILE A 142 11.68 -3.28 -4.68
CA ILE A 142 11.70 -2.02 -5.43
C ILE A 142 11.69 -2.31 -6.92
N VAL A 143 12.53 -3.23 -7.41
CA VAL A 143 12.51 -3.66 -8.82
C VAL A 143 11.15 -4.27 -9.14
N TYR A 144 10.55 -5.14 -8.33
CA TYR A 144 9.23 -5.70 -8.63
C TYR A 144 8.12 -4.64 -8.67
N VAL A 145 8.12 -3.68 -7.74
CA VAL A 145 7.13 -2.60 -7.68
C VAL A 145 7.36 -1.56 -8.79
N LEU A 146 8.60 -1.10 -9.00
CA LEU A 146 8.98 -0.17 -10.07
C LEU A 146 8.83 -0.80 -11.45
N TYR A 147 9.30 -2.03 -11.67
CA TYR A 147 9.17 -2.74 -12.95
C TYR A 147 7.71 -3.05 -13.27
N ARG A 148 6.87 -3.32 -12.26
CA ARG A 148 5.42 -3.45 -12.46
C ARG A 148 4.76 -2.11 -12.73
N LYS A 149 5.25 -1.01 -12.15
CA LYS A 149 4.82 0.36 -12.45
C LYS A 149 5.21 0.81 -13.86
N GLU A 150 6.44 0.54 -14.28
CA GLU A 150 6.99 0.90 -15.59
C GLU A 150 6.32 0.12 -16.71
N LYS A 151 6.11 -1.21 -16.56
CA LYS A 151 5.27 -1.97 -17.50
C LYS A 151 3.82 -1.48 -17.54
N VAL A 152 3.27 -1.01 -16.41
CA VAL A 152 1.92 -0.44 -16.35
C VAL A 152 1.84 0.94 -17.02
N LEU A 153 2.86 1.78 -16.91
CA LEU A 153 2.98 3.05 -17.61
C LEU A 153 3.12 2.83 -19.13
N ILE A 154 3.99 1.90 -19.54
CA ILE A 154 4.17 1.52 -20.96
C ILE A 154 2.87 0.96 -21.56
N SER A 155 2.05 0.25 -20.77
CA SER A 155 0.78 -0.32 -21.22
C SER A 155 -0.41 0.66 -21.26
N ASN A 156 -0.34 1.86 -20.67
CA ASN A 156 -1.44 2.84 -20.67
C ASN A 156 -1.20 4.04 -21.61
N GLY A 157 -0.27 3.94 -22.56
CA GLY A 157 -0.22 4.87 -23.72
C GLY A 157 0.24 6.31 -23.43
N GLU A 158 0.72 6.65 -22.24
CA GLU A 158 1.31 7.95 -21.95
C GLU A 158 2.60 7.80 -21.15
N LEU A 159 3.74 7.79 -21.84
CA LEU A 159 4.75 8.84 -21.67
C LEU A 159 5.87 8.69 -22.69
N HIS A 160 6.01 9.78 -23.45
CA HIS A 160 7.09 10.11 -24.34
C HIS A 160 8.44 9.90 -23.64
N LEU A 161 9.28 9.11 -24.28
CA LEU A 161 10.69 8.94 -23.97
C LEU A 161 11.38 10.31 -23.85
N ARG A 162 11.59 10.80 -22.62
CA ARG A 162 12.85 11.51 -22.34
C ARG A 162 13.83 10.53 -21.75
N LYS A 163 14.55 9.89 -22.68
CA LYS A 163 15.88 9.36 -22.42
C LYS A 163 16.72 10.46 -21.80
N THR A 164 17.22 10.22 -20.60
CA THR A 164 18.48 10.79 -20.09
C THR A 164 19.06 9.63 -19.28
N CYS A 165 20.02 8.87 -19.81
CA CYS A 165 21.45 9.03 -19.48
C CYS A 165 21.58 9.45 -18.00
N ILE A 166 22.03 8.60 -17.08
CA ILE A 166 23.30 7.86 -17.03
C ILE A 166 23.09 6.55 -16.27
#